data_AF-A0A7R9UIH0-F1
#
_entry.id   AF-A0A7R9UIH0-F1
#
_cell.length_a   1.000
_cell.length_b   1.000
_cell.length_c   1.000
_cell.angle_alpha   90.00
_cell.angle_beta   90.00
_cell.angle_gamma   90.00
#
_symmetry.space_group_name_H-M   'P 1'
#
loop_
_entity.id
_entity.type
_entity.pdbx_description
1 polymer ?
#
loop_
_entity_poly.entity_id
_entity_poly.type
_entity_poly.pdbx_seq_one_letter_code
_entity_poly.pdbx_strand_id
1 'polypeptide(L)'
;EGAPCPEGSCVALELERPASERGERRTQHLYCDAQTQAHFVQLCSWSVRALSKGVRRAHLIDPHGGQVLEELYTSAGTGMLIARDVYEGFREASVGDIPQIVELIAPLEEQGILTRRGREVIEADVERGLFHVLERDGQVLACAILKVIPDKAPVIAPAPSPPLGAAADENYAAAVAAAAATAAAAEASSSEWAELGCLAVNAKFRKLGRGEAMLGYLQRKALQMGVRHLFCLSTHTMQWFVERGFKEVPLATLPESRIQAYNWKRNSKCFAKTLSSSRDLDAQELFWGA
;
A
#
# COMPACT_ATOMS: atom_id res chain seq x y z
N GLU A 1 -17.83 37.99 -35.40
CA GLU A 1 -16.39 38.31 -35.43
C GLU A 1 -15.84 38.09 -34.03
N GLY A 2 -15.17 36.96 -33.81
CA GLY A 2 -14.64 36.54 -32.51
C GLY A 2 -13.14 36.78 -32.46
N ALA A 3 -12.67 37.49 -31.44
CA ALA A 3 -11.25 37.79 -31.27
C ALA A 3 -10.44 36.52 -30.93
N PRO A 4 -9.24 36.36 -31.50
CA PRO A 4 -8.36 35.22 -31.25
C PRO A 4 -7.61 35.38 -29.92
N CYS A 5 -7.40 34.26 -29.23
CA CYS A 5 -6.59 34.17 -28.01
C CYS A 5 -5.10 34.35 -28.37
N PRO A 6 -4.36 35.28 -27.73
CA PRO A 6 -2.96 35.53 -28.07
C PRO A 6 -2.03 34.45 -27.48
N GLU A 7 -1.01 34.13 -28.27
CA GLU A 7 -0.08 33.02 -28.13
C GLU A 7 0.93 33.20 -26.97
N GLY A 8 1.22 32.12 -26.24
CA GLY A 8 2.46 31.98 -25.46
C GLY A 8 2.33 31.75 -23.95
N SER A 9 1.65 30.68 -23.50
CA SER A 9 1.76 30.22 -22.10
C SER A 9 1.17 28.82 -21.89
N CYS A 10 1.96 27.76 -22.08
CA CYS A 10 1.52 26.38 -21.88
C CYS A 10 2.55 25.59 -21.06
N VAL A 11 2.14 25.06 -19.89
CA VAL A 11 2.74 23.87 -19.25
C VAL A 11 1.62 23.03 -18.61
N ALA A 12 1.75 21.71 -18.72
CA ALA A 12 0.81 20.67 -18.36
C ALA A 12 1.06 20.07 -16.96
N LEU A 13 0.00 19.53 -16.34
CA LEU A 13 0.07 18.48 -15.33
C LEU A 13 -0.62 17.25 -15.92
N GLU A 14 0.14 16.20 -16.23
CA GLU A 14 -0.38 14.91 -16.67
C GLU A 14 -1.16 14.27 -15.52
N LEU A 15 -2.48 14.21 -15.69
CA LEU A 15 -3.31 13.21 -15.05
C LEU A 15 -3.76 12.28 -16.18
N GLU A 16 -3.07 11.15 -16.34
CA GLU A 16 -3.44 10.13 -17.31
C GLU A 16 -4.87 9.65 -17.05
N ARG A 17 -5.73 9.76 -18.06
CA ARG A 17 -7.05 9.11 -18.09
C ARG A 17 -6.96 7.87 -18.96
N PRO A 18 -7.60 6.74 -18.60
CA PRO A 18 -7.58 5.54 -19.43
C PRO A 18 -8.27 5.80 -20.77
N ALA A 19 -7.58 5.44 -21.84
CA ALA A 19 -7.98 5.64 -23.22
C ALA A 19 -9.17 4.74 -23.61
N SER A 20 -10.40 5.23 -23.51
CA SER A 20 -11.55 4.55 -24.14
C SER A 20 -12.51 5.42 -24.93
N GLU A 21 -12.28 6.73 -25.06
CA GLU A 21 -13.16 7.59 -25.86
C GLU A 21 -12.38 8.27 -26.99
N ARG A 22 -12.58 7.74 -28.20
CA ARG A 22 -12.29 8.41 -29.46
C ARG A 22 -13.22 9.63 -29.58
N GLY A 23 -12.79 10.74 -28.99
CA GLY A 23 -13.44 12.04 -29.06
C GLY A 23 -12.40 13.12 -28.83
N GLU A 24 -12.13 13.88 -29.90
CA GLU A 24 -11.26 15.05 -30.02
C GLU A 24 -10.63 15.65 -28.76
N ARG A 25 -9.29 15.74 -28.81
CA ARG A 25 -8.40 16.42 -27.85
C ARG A 25 -8.89 17.86 -27.58
N ARG A 26 -9.48 18.10 -26.42
CA ARG A 26 -9.67 19.44 -25.83
C ARG A 26 -9.27 19.43 -24.36
N THR A 27 -7.98 19.35 -24.10
CA THR A 27 -7.36 19.78 -22.84
C THR A 27 -7.38 21.32 -22.82
N GLN A 28 -8.43 21.91 -22.24
CA GLN A 28 -8.54 23.37 -22.12
C GLN A 28 -7.92 23.86 -20.80
N HIS A 29 -6.94 24.75 -20.97
CA HIS A 29 -6.07 25.37 -19.98
C HIS A 29 -6.81 26.15 -18.89
N LEU A 30 -6.56 25.85 -17.61
CA LEU A 30 -7.20 26.52 -16.46
C LEU A 30 -6.26 27.34 -15.55
N TYR A 31 -4.94 27.37 -15.78
CA TYR A 31 -4.01 28.10 -14.89
C TYR A 31 -2.80 28.64 -15.67
N CYS A 32 -2.85 29.90 -16.10
CA CYS A 32 -1.92 30.45 -17.11
C CYS A 32 -1.10 31.68 -16.68
N ASP A 33 -1.21 32.20 -15.45
CA ASP A 33 -0.41 33.35 -15.00
C ASP A 33 0.05 33.25 -13.53
N ALA A 34 1.07 34.03 -13.16
CA ALA A 34 1.68 34.04 -11.82
C ALA A 34 0.72 34.48 -10.71
N GLN A 35 -0.26 35.32 -11.02
CA GLN A 35 -1.30 35.75 -10.09
C GLN A 35 -2.31 34.63 -9.84
N THR A 36 -2.69 33.87 -10.87
CA THR A 36 -3.55 32.70 -10.75
C THR A 36 -2.83 31.58 -9.97
N GLN A 37 -1.53 31.38 -10.19
CA GLN A 37 -0.72 30.46 -9.38
C GLN A 37 -0.64 30.90 -7.91
N ALA A 38 -0.40 32.18 -7.65
CA ALA A 38 -0.37 32.72 -6.30
C ALA A 38 -1.71 32.56 -5.59
N HIS A 39 -2.81 32.83 -6.30
CA HIS A 39 -4.17 32.60 -5.78
C HIS A 39 -4.43 31.13 -5.47
N PHE A 40 -4.04 30.21 -6.34
CA PHE A 40 -4.20 28.78 -6.08
C PHE A 40 -3.41 28.32 -4.85
N VAL A 41 -2.14 28.73 -4.73
CA VAL A 41 -1.31 28.45 -3.55
C VAL A 41 -1.94 29.04 -2.28
N GLN A 42 -2.52 30.23 -2.37
CA GLN A 42 -3.20 30.89 -1.27
C GLN A 42 -4.49 30.14 -0.85
N LEU A 43 -5.28 29.66 -1.81
CA LEU A 43 -6.45 28.81 -1.55
C LEU A 43 -6.05 27.50 -0.85
N CYS A 44 -4.99 26.83 -1.33
CA CYS A 44 -4.44 25.65 -0.67
C CYS A 44 -3.99 25.94 0.76
N SER A 45 -3.29 27.06 0.98
CA SER A 45 -2.85 27.51 2.31
C SER A 45 -4.02 27.75 3.27
N TRP A 46 -5.10 28.39 2.79
CA TRP A 46 -6.30 28.58 3.59
C TRP A 46 -7.03 27.28 3.90
N SER A 47 -7.12 26.37 2.92
CA SER A 47 -7.67 25.03 3.15
C SER A 47 -6.89 24.29 4.23
N VAL A 48 -5.55 24.23 4.15
CA VAL A 48 -4.72 23.58 5.16
C VAL A 48 -4.91 24.21 6.55
N ARG A 49 -4.99 25.55 6.64
CA ARG A 49 -5.23 26.24 7.91
C ARG A 49 -6.63 25.98 8.49
N ALA A 50 -7.64 25.85 7.64
CA ALA A 50 -8.98 25.48 8.07
C ALA A 50 -8.98 24.04 8.59
N LEU A 51 -8.29 23.14 7.89
CA LEU A 51 -8.14 21.74 8.28
C LEU A 51 -7.44 21.60 9.64
N SER A 52 -6.33 22.32 9.85
CA SER A 52 -5.60 22.31 11.11
C SER A 52 -6.45 22.79 12.30
N LYS A 53 -7.52 23.57 12.04
CA LYS A 53 -8.48 24.08 13.04
C LYS A 53 -9.71 23.20 13.25
N GLY A 54 -9.80 22.04 12.60
CA GLY A 54 -10.89 21.08 12.81
C GLY A 54 -11.84 20.90 11.63
N VAL A 55 -11.66 21.64 10.53
CA VAL A 55 -12.37 21.31 9.28
C VAL A 55 -11.85 19.96 8.77
N ARG A 56 -12.74 19.05 8.41
CA ARG A 56 -12.32 17.69 7.98
C ARG A 56 -11.88 17.63 6.52
N ARG A 57 -12.53 18.42 5.66
CA ARG A 57 -12.38 18.36 4.20
C ARG A 57 -12.59 19.75 3.58
N ALA A 58 -11.79 20.09 2.58
CA ALA A 58 -11.92 21.30 1.77
C ALA A 58 -11.89 20.89 0.29
N HIS A 59 -12.83 21.39 -0.50
CA HIS A 59 -12.94 21.10 -1.92
C HIS A 59 -12.64 22.37 -2.72
N LEU A 60 -11.72 22.27 -3.68
CA LEU A 60 -11.42 23.30 -4.66
C LEU A 60 -12.10 22.91 -5.96
N ILE A 61 -13.18 23.61 -6.29
CA ILE A 61 -14.08 23.26 -7.40
C ILE A 61 -14.04 24.41 -8.39
N ASP A 62 -14.04 24.10 -9.68
CA ASP A 62 -14.15 25.12 -10.70
C ASP A 62 -15.60 25.67 -10.73
N PRO A 63 -15.79 27.01 -10.68
CA PRO A 63 -17.11 27.63 -10.51
C PRO A 63 -18.09 27.45 -11.69
N HIS A 64 -17.75 26.70 -12.73
CA HIS A 64 -18.67 26.42 -13.84
C HIS A 64 -19.86 25.56 -13.39
N GLY A 65 -21.00 25.75 -14.08
CA GLY A 65 -22.29 25.20 -13.66
C GLY A 65 -22.30 23.67 -13.52
N GLY A 66 -22.84 23.19 -12.39
CA GLY A 66 -23.06 21.76 -12.12
C GLY A 66 -21.92 21.06 -11.39
N GLN A 67 -20.71 21.63 -11.37
CA GLN A 67 -19.54 20.96 -10.77
C GLN A 67 -19.66 20.73 -9.25
N VAL A 68 -20.33 21.64 -8.54
CA VAL A 68 -20.60 21.45 -7.11
C VAL A 68 -21.46 20.21 -6.85
N LEU A 69 -22.45 19.95 -7.72
CA LEU A 69 -23.30 18.76 -7.59
C LEU A 69 -22.53 17.50 -7.97
N GLU A 70 -21.71 17.56 -9.01
CA GLU A 70 -20.86 16.44 -9.42
C GLU A 70 -19.83 16.09 -8.33
N GLU A 71 -19.20 17.08 -7.71
CA GLU A 71 -18.26 16.90 -6.60
C GLU A 71 -18.92 16.30 -5.35
N LEU A 72 -20.15 16.72 -5.03
CA LEU A 72 -20.83 16.27 -3.81
C LEU A 72 -21.56 14.93 -3.97
N TYR A 73 -22.01 14.59 -5.19
CA TYR A 73 -22.86 13.41 -5.43
C TYR A 73 -22.20 12.33 -6.28
N THR A 74 -20.96 12.50 -6.73
CA THR A 74 -20.20 11.45 -7.40
C THR A 74 -18.99 11.02 -6.59
N SER A 75 -18.60 9.75 -6.73
CA SER A 75 -17.43 9.21 -6.05
C SER A 75 -16.11 9.63 -6.71
N ALA A 76 -16.14 10.11 -7.94
CA ALA A 76 -14.98 10.58 -8.69
C ALA A 76 -14.73 12.07 -8.44
N GLY A 77 -15.78 12.88 -8.37
CA GLY A 77 -15.68 14.34 -8.31
C GLY A 77 -15.08 14.96 -9.57
N THR A 78 -15.07 16.29 -9.64
CA THR A 78 -14.43 17.06 -10.71
C THR A 78 -13.46 18.13 -10.19
N GLY A 79 -13.48 18.39 -8.88
CA GLY A 79 -12.57 19.30 -8.21
C GLY A 79 -11.35 18.60 -7.59
N MET A 80 -10.65 19.34 -6.73
CA MET A 80 -9.55 18.85 -5.91
C MET A 80 -9.97 18.82 -4.44
N LEU A 81 -9.88 17.65 -3.82
CA LEU A 81 -10.15 17.46 -2.40
C LEU A 81 -8.86 17.54 -1.57
N ILE A 82 -8.86 18.41 -0.56
CA ILE A 82 -7.85 18.47 0.51
C ILE A 82 -8.53 17.99 1.79
N ALA A 83 -8.14 16.83 2.30
CA ALA A 83 -8.73 16.23 3.51
C ALA A 83 -7.71 16.13 4.66
N ARG A 84 -8.19 16.32 5.89
CA ARG A 84 -7.41 16.10 7.12
C ARG A 84 -7.37 14.63 7.50
N ASP A 85 -8.47 13.94 7.23
CA ASP A 85 -8.64 12.53 7.53
C ASP A 85 -8.42 11.70 6.25
N VAL A 86 -8.12 10.41 6.41
CA VAL A 86 -8.03 9.45 5.30
C VAL A 86 -9.41 9.36 4.63
N TYR A 87 -9.68 10.20 3.62
CA TYR A 87 -10.90 10.12 2.81
C TYR A 87 -11.00 8.75 2.14
N GLU A 88 -9.85 8.32 1.65
CA GLU A 88 -9.57 6.99 1.17
C GLU A 88 -8.11 6.69 1.45
N GLY A 89 -7.80 5.51 1.97
CA GLY A 89 -6.40 5.15 2.18
C GLY A 89 -6.18 3.87 2.93
N PHE A 90 -4.89 3.57 3.07
CA PHE A 90 -4.40 2.30 3.57
C PHE A 90 -4.10 2.38 5.05
N ARG A 91 -4.56 1.37 5.79
CA ARG A 91 -4.23 1.20 7.20
C ARG A 91 -4.20 -0.28 7.57
N GLU A 92 -3.66 -0.56 8.75
CA GLU A 92 -3.84 -1.87 9.39
C GLU A 92 -5.32 -2.08 9.72
N ALA A 93 -5.77 -3.32 9.55
CA ALA A 93 -7.13 -3.72 9.88
C ALA A 93 -7.35 -3.72 11.39
N SER A 94 -8.56 -3.41 11.79
CA SER A 94 -9.05 -3.48 13.17
C SER A 94 -10.07 -4.60 13.31
N VAL A 95 -10.40 -4.96 14.54
CA VAL A 95 -11.42 -5.99 14.84
C VAL A 95 -12.79 -5.61 14.24
N GLY A 96 -13.09 -4.32 14.11
CA GLY A 96 -14.33 -3.85 13.49
C GLY A 96 -14.42 -4.11 11.97
N ASP A 97 -13.28 -4.35 11.30
CA ASP A 97 -13.23 -4.57 9.85
C ASP A 97 -13.49 -6.04 9.47
N ILE A 98 -13.37 -6.97 10.42
CA ILE A 98 -13.47 -8.42 10.16
C ILE A 98 -14.75 -8.81 9.41
N PRO A 99 -15.96 -8.33 9.77
CA PRO A 99 -17.17 -8.67 9.02
C PRO A 99 -17.09 -8.26 7.54
N GLN A 100 -16.56 -7.06 7.26
CA GLN A 100 -16.40 -6.55 5.90
C GLN A 100 -15.31 -7.30 5.12
N ILE A 101 -14.21 -7.67 5.80
CA ILE A 101 -13.15 -8.50 5.20
C ILE A 101 -13.70 -9.87 4.82
N VAL A 102 -14.47 -10.52 5.70
CA VAL A 102 -15.09 -11.83 5.44
C VAL A 102 -16.05 -11.74 4.25
N GLU A 103 -16.91 -10.72 4.21
CA GLU A 103 -17.84 -10.49 3.09
C GLU A 103 -17.08 -10.29 1.76
N LEU A 104 -15.95 -9.57 1.80
CA LEU A 104 -15.12 -9.30 0.64
C LEU A 104 -14.42 -10.55 0.09
N ILE A 105 -13.92 -11.44 0.96
CA ILE A 105 -13.14 -12.62 0.55
C ILE A 105 -14.01 -13.85 0.26
N ALA A 106 -15.17 -13.99 0.91
CA ALA A 106 -16.06 -15.15 0.77
C ALA A 106 -16.31 -15.59 -0.69
N PRO A 107 -16.70 -14.71 -1.64
CA PRO A 107 -16.91 -15.13 -3.02
C PRO A 107 -15.63 -15.62 -3.70
N LEU A 108 -14.45 -15.14 -3.30
CA LEU A 108 -13.16 -15.58 -3.85
C LEU A 108 -12.72 -16.91 -3.26
N GLU A 109 -13.10 -17.21 -2.01
CA GLU A 109 -12.89 -18.52 -1.38
C GLU A 109 -13.79 -19.58 -2.03
N GLU A 110 -15.07 -19.25 -2.26
CA GLU A 110 -16.04 -20.13 -2.94
C GLU A 110 -15.62 -20.47 -4.37
N GLN A 111 -15.05 -19.50 -5.08
CA GLN A 111 -14.50 -19.70 -6.43
C GLN A 111 -13.16 -20.44 -6.43
N GLY A 112 -12.60 -20.76 -5.26
CA GLY A 112 -11.31 -21.41 -5.13
C GLY A 112 -10.12 -20.53 -5.51
N ILE A 113 -10.31 -19.21 -5.67
CA ILE A 113 -9.25 -18.23 -5.94
C ILE A 113 -8.41 -17.97 -4.69
N LEU A 114 -9.07 -17.80 -3.54
CA LEU A 114 -8.44 -17.71 -2.23
C LEU A 114 -8.58 -19.04 -1.47
N THR A 115 -7.60 -19.33 -0.63
CA THR A 115 -7.70 -20.45 0.33
C THR A 115 -8.69 -20.06 1.41
N ARG A 116 -9.68 -20.91 1.68
CA ARG A 116 -10.64 -20.70 2.77
C ARG A 116 -9.94 -20.49 4.11
N ARG A 117 -10.27 -19.41 4.80
CA ARG A 117 -9.76 -19.09 6.15
C ARG A 117 -10.89 -19.14 7.17
N GLY A 118 -10.62 -19.78 8.31
CA GLY A 118 -11.52 -19.70 9.45
C GLY A 118 -11.54 -18.28 10.00
N ARG A 119 -12.68 -17.85 10.53
CA ARG A 119 -12.83 -16.52 11.14
C ARG A 119 -11.80 -16.26 12.25
N GLU A 120 -11.52 -17.27 13.07
CA GLU A 120 -10.51 -17.23 14.13
C GLU A 120 -9.10 -16.92 13.59
N VAL A 121 -8.76 -17.44 12.41
CA VAL A 121 -7.46 -17.19 11.77
C VAL A 121 -7.39 -15.74 11.28
N ILE A 122 -8.49 -15.22 10.75
CA ILE A 122 -8.57 -13.81 10.32
C ILE A 122 -8.45 -12.89 11.53
N GLU A 123 -9.17 -13.19 12.61
CA GLU A 123 -9.09 -12.47 13.89
C GLU A 123 -7.65 -12.42 14.40
N ALA A 124 -6.97 -13.57 14.47
CA ALA A 124 -5.58 -13.64 14.91
C ALA A 124 -4.61 -12.88 13.99
N ASP A 125 -4.79 -12.95 12.67
CA ASP A 125 -3.97 -12.22 11.69
C ASP A 125 -4.19 -10.70 11.81
N VAL A 126 -5.42 -10.25 12.10
CA VAL A 126 -5.77 -8.85 12.35
C VAL A 126 -5.15 -8.35 13.65
N GLU A 127 -5.28 -9.10 14.75
CA GLU A 127 -4.69 -8.74 16.05
C GLU A 127 -3.16 -8.64 15.99
N ARG A 128 -2.52 -9.44 15.14
CA ARG A 128 -1.07 -9.39 14.89
C ARG A 128 -0.63 -8.25 13.97
N GLY A 129 -1.56 -7.45 13.45
CA GLY A 129 -1.27 -6.35 12.53
C GLY A 129 -0.80 -6.80 11.14
N LEU A 130 -1.14 -8.03 10.72
CA LEU A 130 -0.74 -8.57 9.41
C LEU A 130 -1.71 -8.19 8.29
N PHE A 131 -2.97 -7.93 8.65
CA PHE A 131 -4.00 -7.52 7.70
C PHE A 131 -3.97 -6.01 7.47
N HIS A 132 -4.07 -5.64 6.22
CA HIS A 132 -4.19 -4.27 5.78
C HIS A 132 -5.45 -4.10 4.95
N VAL A 133 -6.08 -2.93 5.09
CA VAL A 133 -7.30 -2.56 4.36
C VAL A 133 -7.12 -1.23 3.65
N LEU A 134 -7.76 -1.13 2.49
CA LEU A 134 -8.08 0.14 1.86
C LEU A 134 -9.49 0.51 2.30
N GLU A 135 -9.63 1.58 3.07
CA GLU A 135 -10.92 2.09 3.55
C GLU A 135 -11.32 3.34 2.78
N ARG A 136 -12.62 3.52 2.55
CA ARG A 136 -13.25 4.79 2.19
C ARG A 136 -14.56 4.95 2.95
N ASP A 137 -14.71 6.06 3.67
CA ASP A 137 -15.91 6.39 4.45
C ASP A 137 -16.42 5.23 5.34
N GLY A 138 -15.52 4.53 6.06
CA GLY A 138 -15.86 3.39 6.93
C GLY A 138 -16.07 2.05 6.21
N GLN A 139 -16.04 2.04 4.87
CA GLN A 139 -16.21 0.84 4.06
C GLN A 139 -14.86 0.27 3.61
N VAL A 140 -14.65 -1.03 3.81
CA VAL A 140 -13.47 -1.75 3.29
C VAL A 140 -13.65 -2.00 1.78
N LEU A 141 -12.80 -1.37 0.98
CA LEU A 141 -12.78 -1.51 -0.48
C LEU A 141 -11.84 -2.63 -0.95
N ALA A 142 -10.72 -2.82 -0.25
CA ALA A 142 -9.76 -3.87 -0.52
C ALA A 142 -9.11 -4.36 0.78
N CYS A 143 -8.65 -5.61 0.78
CA CYS A 143 -7.87 -6.17 1.86
C CYS A 143 -6.69 -6.99 1.31
N ALA A 144 -5.65 -7.13 2.13
CA ALA A 144 -4.52 -8.01 1.87
C ALA A 144 -3.78 -8.30 3.18
N ILE A 145 -2.91 -9.30 3.12
CA ILE A 145 -2.02 -9.68 4.21
C ILE A 145 -0.59 -9.44 3.77
N LEU A 146 0.20 -8.84 4.66
CA LEU A 146 1.65 -8.81 4.59
C LEU A 146 2.23 -9.58 5.77
N LYS A 147 2.85 -10.73 5.49
CA LYS A 147 3.44 -11.58 6.53
C LYS A 147 4.95 -11.64 6.36
N VAL A 148 5.69 -11.01 7.27
CA VAL A 148 7.16 -11.14 7.30
C VAL A 148 7.55 -12.53 7.80
N ILE A 149 8.52 -13.13 7.11
CA ILE A 149 9.04 -14.44 7.39
C ILE A 149 10.54 -14.29 7.63
N PRO A 150 11.01 -14.54 8.85
CA PRO A 150 12.44 -14.51 9.11
C PRO A 150 13.11 -15.69 8.39
N ASP A 151 14.19 -15.41 7.67
CA ASP A 151 14.93 -16.39 6.85
C ASP A 151 15.70 -17.41 7.72
N LYS A 152 15.91 -17.09 9.00
CA LYS A 152 16.40 -17.99 10.04
C LYS A 152 15.54 -17.83 11.30
N ALA A 153 15.26 -18.93 12.00
CA ALA A 153 14.73 -18.86 13.35
C ALA A 153 15.59 -17.88 14.17
N PRO A 154 15.02 -17.03 15.04
CA PRO A 154 15.81 -16.13 15.85
C PRO A 154 16.87 -16.98 16.56
N VAL A 155 18.14 -16.76 16.23
CA VAL A 155 19.22 -17.28 17.05
C VAL A 155 19.06 -16.49 18.34
N ILE A 156 18.41 -17.09 19.33
CA ILE A 156 18.46 -16.58 20.70
C ILE A 156 19.95 -16.57 21.01
N ALA A 157 20.58 -15.40 20.97
CA ALA A 157 21.98 -15.26 21.34
C ALA A 157 22.12 -15.94 22.70
N PRO A 158 23.02 -16.95 22.86
CA PRO A 158 23.21 -17.54 24.16
C PRO A 158 23.58 -16.40 25.11
N ALA A 159 22.79 -16.22 26.16
CA ALA A 159 23.04 -15.18 27.16
C ALA A 159 24.51 -15.24 27.56
N PRO A 160 25.22 -14.09 27.62
CA PRO A 160 26.64 -14.10 27.95
C PRO A 160 26.81 -14.82 29.28
N SER A 161 27.54 -15.94 29.24
CA SER A 161 27.81 -16.73 30.43
C SER A 161 28.59 -15.84 31.40
N PRO A 162 28.15 -15.70 32.66
CA PRO A 162 28.85 -14.86 33.62
C PRO A 162 30.30 -15.33 33.75
N PRO A 163 31.29 -14.42 33.80
CA PRO A 163 32.67 -14.81 33.99
C PRO A 163 32.80 -15.62 35.28
N LEU A 164 33.47 -16.76 35.18
CA LEU A 164 33.62 -17.70 36.29
C LEU A 164 34.33 -17.00 37.46
N GLY A 165 33.56 -16.62 38.49
CA GLY A 165 34.09 -16.07 39.74
C GLY A 165 33.86 -14.57 40.01
N ALA A 166 33.10 -13.83 39.19
CA ALA A 166 32.73 -12.44 39.53
C ALA A 166 31.27 -12.34 39.98
N ALA A 167 31.04 -11.78 41.18
CA ALA A 167 29.71 -11.38 41.61
C ALA A 167 29.19 -10.27 40.68
N ALA A 168 27.94 -10.40 40.23
CA ALA A 168 27.28 -9.45 39.34
C ALA A 168 27.33 -8.03 39.92
N ASP A 169 28.23 -7.22 39.39
CA ASP A 169 28.30 -5.78 39.62
C ASP A 169 27.34 -5.05 38.66
N GLU A 170 26.88 -3.85 39.05
CA GLU A 170 25.94 -3.03 38.24
C GLU A 170 26.46 -2.72 36.82
N ASN A 171 27.79 -2.83 36.62
CA ASN A 171 28.44 -2.64 35.34
C ASN A 171 28.26 -3.83 34.36
N TYR A 172 28.01 -5.05 34.85
CA TYR A 172 27.76 -6.22 34.00
C TYR A 172 26.40 -6.10 33.27
N ALA A 173 25.35 -5.62 33.96
CA ALA A 173 24.03 -5.41 33.37
C ALA A 173 24.06 -4.33 32.26
N ALA A 174 24.83 -3.26 32.46
CA ALA A 174 25.00 -2.21 31.45
C ALA A 174 25.81 -2.69 30.23
N ALA A 175 26.84 -3.52 30.43
CA ALA A 175 27.61 -4.13 29.35
C ALA A 175 26.76 -5.12 28.53
N VAL A 176 25.87 -5.88 29.17
CA VAL A 176 24.91 -6.77 28.50
C VAL A 176 23.88 -5.98 27.66
N ALA A 177 23.38 -4.86 28.19
CA ALA A 177 22.45 -3.98 27.46
C ALA A 177 23.12 -3.27 26.25
N ALA A 178 24.39 -2.84 26.40
CA ALA A 178 25.16 -2.24 25.31
C ALA A 178 25.53 -3.25 24.21
N ALA A 179 25.84 -4.51 24.58
CA ALA A 179 26.05 -5.60 23.64
C ALA A 179 24.77 -5.95 22.86
N ALA A 180 23.60 -5.92 23.51
CA ALA A 180 22.29 -6.10 22.87
C ALA A 180 21.96 -4.97 21.87
N ALA A 181 22.31 -3.72 22.20
CA ALA A 181 22.11 -2.56 21.32
C ALA A 181 23.06 -2.53 20.11
N THR A 182 24.29 -3.04 20.27
CA THR A 182 25.31 -3.07 19.20
C THR A 182 25.12 -4.28 18.26
N ALA A 183 24.54 -5.38 18.76
CA ALA A 183 24.11 -6.52 17.93
C ALA A 183 22.97 -6.16 16.95
N ALA A 184 22.07 -5.25 17.35
CA ALA A 184 20.99 -4.76 16.49
C ALA A 184 21.49 -3.93 15.28
N ALA A 185 22.71 -3.39 15.33
CA ALA A 185 23.30 -2.58 14.26
C ALA A 185 24.24 -3.37 13.32
N ALA A 186 24.64 -4.60 13.68
CA ALA A 186 25.64 -5.39 12.97
C ALA A 186 25.08 -6.53 12.10
N GLU A 187 23.79 -6.87 12.19
CA GLU A 187 23.16 -7.90 11.35
C GLU A 187 22.52 -7.31 10.06
N ALA A 188 23.29 -6.50 9.34
CA ALA A 188 22.91 -5.95 8.04
C ALA A 188 23.12 -6.96 6.88
N SER A 189 22.61 -8.19 7.03
CA SER A 189 22.46 -9.15 5.93
C SER A 189 21.43 -10.26 6.25
N SER A 190 20.30 -9.92 6.88
CA SER A 190 19.12 -10.81 6.86
C SER A 190 18.30 -10.48 5.61
N SER A 191 18.22 -11.45 4.70
CA SER A 191 17.33 -11.38 3.53
C SER A 191 15.91 -11.65 4.00
N GLU A 192 15.29 -10.69 4.70
CA GLU A 192 13.94 -10.88 5.20
C GLU A 192 12.97 -10.99 4.02
N TRP A 193 12.22 -12.09 4.03
CA TRP A 193 11.17 -12.38 3.06
C TRP A 193 9.83 -11.94 3.62
N ALA A 194 8.90 -11.54 2.77
CA ALA A 194 7.51 -11.38 3.16
C ALA A 194 6.55 -12.00 2.14
N GLU A 195 5.50 -12.61 2.67
CA GLU A 195 4.41 -13.18 1.90
C GLU A 195 3.29 -12.16 1.74
N LEU A 196 2.90 -11.92 0.49
CA LEU A 196 1.64 -11.29 0.14
C LEU A 196 0.56 -12.35 0.04
N GLY A 197 -0.47 -12.22 0.86
CA GLY A 197 -1.61 -13.12 0.88
C GLY A 197 -2.93 -12.37 0.83
N CYS A 198 -4.01 -13.10 0.54
CA CYS A 198 -5.38 -12.61 0.68
C CYS A 198 -5.69 -11.27 -0.03
N LEU A 199 -5.01 -10.98 -1.15
CA LEU A 199 -5.26 -9.75 -1.90
C LEU A 199 -6.65 -9.83 -2.57
N ALA A 200 -7.57 -9.00 -2.12
CA ALA A 200 -8.93 -8.93 -2.61
C ALA A 200 -9.38 -7.47 -2.77
N VAL A 201 -10.06 -7.18 -3.88
CA VAL A 201 -10.68 -5.88 -4.16
C VAL A 201 -12.17 -6.10 -4.41
N ASN A 202 -12.99 -5.24 -3.81
CA ASN A 202 -14.44 -5.27 -3.96
C ASN A 202 -14.81 -5.16 -5.44
N ALA A 203 -15.71 -6.03 -5.91
CA ALA A 203 -16.06 -6.16 -7.32
C ALA A 203 -16.48 -4.83 -7.98
N LYS A 204 -17.19 -3.97 -7.24
CA LYS A 204 -17.64 -2.66 -7.73
C LYS A 204 -16.50 -1.66 -7.98
N PHE A 205 -15.34 -1.89 -7.34
CA PHE A 205 -14.18 -1.00 -7.39
C PHE A 205 -12.99 -1.65 -8.10
N ARG A 206 -13.18 -2.82 -8.72
CA ARG A 206 -12.18 -3.44 -9.61
C ARG A 206 -12.01 -2.53 -10.84
N LYS A 207 -10.77 -2.38 -11.33
CA LYS A 207 -10.34 -1.52 -12.45
C LYS A 207 -10.12 -0.04 -12.17
N LEU A 208 -10.22 0.40 -10.91
CA LEU A 208 -9.87 1.77 -10.49
C LEU A 208 -8.45 1.86 -9.89
N GLY A 209 -7.52 1.00 -10.32
CA GLY A 209 -6.15 0.99 -9.79
C GLY A 209 -6.01 0.55 -8.32
N ARG A 210 -7.08 0.07 -7.67
CA ARG A 210 -7.07 -0.22 -6.22
C ARG A 210 -6.21 -1.41 -5.85
N GLY A 211 -6.12 -2.42 -6.72
CA GLY A 211 -5.24 -3.56 -6.50
C GLY A 211 -3.77 -3.16 -6.60
N GLU A 212 -3.46 -2.31 -7.59
CA GLU A 212 -2.15 -1.73 -7.84
C GLU A 212 -1.73 -0.87 -6.65
N ALA A 213 -2.61 0.03 -6.21
CA ALA A 213 -2.36 0.89 -5.06
C ALA A 213 -2.16 0.06 -3.77
N MET A 214 -2.95 -1.01 -3.57
CA MET A 214 -2.78 -1.93 -2.44
C MET A 214 -1.41 -2.63 -2.50
N LEU A 215 -1.00 -3.15 -3.66
CA LEU A 215 0.30 -3.78 -3.82
C LEU A 215 1.45 -2.79 -3.54
N GLY A 216 1.35 -1.58 -4.09
CA GLY A 216 2.33 -0.51 -3.89
C GLY A 216 2.48 -0.13 -2.43
N TYR A 217 1.35 0.05 -1.73
CA TYR A 217 1.32 0.24 -0.29
C TYR A 217 2.05 -0.87 0.47
N LEU A 218 1.77 -2.14 0.17
CA LEU A 218 2.41 -3.27 0.85
C LEU A 218 3.90 -3.39 0.52
N GLN A 219 4.32 -3.03 -0.69
CA GLN A 219 5.74 -2.99 -1.07
C GLN A 219 6.50 -1.93 -0.27
N ARG A 220 5.93 -0.73 -0.12
CA ARG A 220 6.52 0.32 0.73
C ARG A 220 6.53 -0.09 2.20
N LYS A 221 5.45 -0.70 2.71
CA LYS A 221 5.37 -1.22 4.09
C LYS A 221 6.43 -2.31 4.32
N ALA A 222 6.62 -3.22 3.37
CA ALA A 222 7.66 -4.25 3.45
C ALA A 222 9.07 -3.63 3.52
N LEU A 223 9.37 -2.65 2.67
CA LEU A 223 10.65 -1.93 2.72
C LEU A 223 10.87 -1.22 4.06
N GLN A 224 9.83 -0.60 4.63
CA GLN A 224 9.89 0.03 5.96
C GLN A 224 10.18 -1.00 7.08
N MET A 225 9.76 -2.25 6.88
CA MET A 225 10.04 -3.35 7.79
C MET A 225 11.40 -4.00 7.56
N GLY A 226 12.22 -3.53 6.61
CA GLY A 226 13.54 -4.09 6.31
C GLY A 226 13.53 -5.25 5.29
N VAL A 227 12.35 -5.63 4.80
CA VAL A 227 12.16 -6.75 3.85
C VAL A 227 12.65 -6.35 2.47
N ARG A 228 13.44 -7.24 1.84
CA ARG A 228 13.92 -7.07 0.47
C ARG A 228 13.31 -8.02 -0.53
N HIS A 229 12.68 -9.10 -0.09
CA HIS A 229 12.08 -10.08 -0.97
C HIS A 229 10.59 -10.24 -0.65
N LEU A 230 9.73 -9.86 -1.59
CA LEU A 230 8.29 -10.13 -1.52
C LEU A 230 7.96 -11.33 -2.39
N PHE A 231 7.12 -12.22 -1.90
CA PHE A 231 6.59 -13.32 -2.69
C PHE A 231 5.09 -13.48 -2.49
N CYS A 232 4.44 -14.12 -3.46
CA CYS A 232 3.04 -14.53 -3.35
C CYS A 232 2.86 -15.95 -3.90
N LEU A 233 1.79 -16.59 -3.44
CA LEU A 233 1.35 -17.89 -3.91
C LEU A 233 -0.03 -17.73 -4.52
N SER A 234 -0.20 -18.12 -5.78
CA SER A 234 -1.51 -18.04 -6.44
C SER A 234 -1.78 -19.29 -7.28
N THR A 235 -3.00 -19.44 -7.78
CA THR A 235 -3.40 -20.51 -8.72
C THR A 235 -4.09 -19.94 -9.97
N HIS A 236 -4.60 -18.71 -9.93
CA HIS A 236 -5.41 -18.13 -11.00
C HIS A 236 -4.89 -16.77 -11.51
N THR A 237 -4.31 -15.93 -10.66
CA THR A 237 -4.06 -14.51 -10.95
C THR A 237 -2.58 -14.17 -11.15
N MET A 238 -1.84 -14.99 -11.90
CA MET A 238 -0.38 -14.85 -12.04
C MET A 238 0.04 -13.69 -12.93
N GLN A 239 -0.65 -13.52 -14.05
CA GLN A 239 -0.27 -12.56 -15.08
C GLN A 239 -0.22 -11.14 -14.51
N TRP A 240 -1.16 -10.81 -13.63
CA TRP A 240 -1.21 -9.52 -12.94
C TRP A 240 0.05 -9.25 -12.10
N PHE A 241 0.56 -10.25 -11.37
CA PHE A 241 1.82 -10.12 -10.61
C PHE A 241 3.04 -10.07 -11.53
N VAL A 242 3.07 -10.89 -12.58
CA VAL A 242 4.17 -10.93 -13.56
C VAL A 242 4.33 -9.59 -14.26
N GLU A 243 3.22 -8.99 -14.71
CA GLU A 243 3.20 -7.65 -15.25
C GLU A 243 3.88 -6.71 -14.27
N ARG A 244 3.54 -6.73 -12.97
CA ARG A 244 4.08 -5.83 -11.92
C ARG A 244 5.50 -6.19 -11.43
N GLY A 245 6.24 -6.99 -12.19
CA GLY A 245 7.65 -7.29 -11.96
C GLY A 245 7.92 -8.47 -11.03
N PHE A 246 6.91 -9.29 -10.71
CA PHE A 246 7.16 -10.57 -10.06
C PHE A 246 7.62 -11.61 -11.08
N LYS A 247 8.46 -12.55 -10.64
CA LYS A 247 8.97 -13.65 -11.46
C LYS A 247 8.60 -14.98 -10.81
N GLU A 248 8.22 -15.96 -11.63
CA GLU A 248 7.99 -17.32 -11.14
C GLU A 248 9.31 -17.86 -10.59
N VAL A 249 9.29 -18.35 -9.34
CA VAL A 249 10.45 -18.93 -8.65
C VAL A 249 10.08 -20.31 -8.12
N PRO A 250 11.02 -21.27 -8.10
CA PRO A 250 10.75 -22.58 -7.54
C PRO A 250 10.54 -22.49 -6.03
N LEU A 251 9.61 -23.29 -5.47
CA LEU A 251 9.30 -23.27 -4.02
C LEU A 251 10.52 -23.47 -3.12
N ALA A 252 11.56 -24.14 -3.61
CA ALA A 252 12.81 -24.36 -2.90
C ALA A 252 13.59 -23.07 -2.56
N THR A 253 13.25 -21.92 -3.17
CA THR A 253 13.87 -20.63 -2.84
C THR A 253 13.23 -19.93 -1.64
N LEU A 254 12.07 -20.40 -1.18
CA LEU A 254 11.37 -19.79 -0.05
C LEU A 254 12.01 -20.20 1.28
N PRO A 255 11.81 -19.42 2.36
CA PRO A 255 12.23 -19.83 3.69
C PRO A 255 11.65 -21.21 4.07
N GLU A 256 12.46 -22.06 4.72
CA GLU A 256 12.07 -23.44 5.05
C GLU A 256 10.78 -23.51 5.87
N SER A 257 10.62 -22.59 6.83
CA SER A 257 9.42 -22.46 7.65
C SER A 257 8.15 -22.29 6.81
N ARG A 258 8.26 -21.63 5.65
CA ARG A 258 7.13 -21.44 4.74
C ARG A 258 6.88 -22.66 3.86
N ILE A 259 7.94 -23.32 3.38
CA ILE A 259 7.84 -24.54 2.57
C ILE A 259 7.11 -25.64 3.37
N GLN A 260 7.41 -25.79 4.66
CA GLN A 260 6.74 -26.76 5.53
C GLN A 260 5.24 -26.48 5.67
N ALA A 261 4.86 -25.21 5.73
CA ALA A 261 3.46 -24.77 5.84
C ALA A 261 2.75 -24.64 4.47
N TYR A 262 3.35 -25.11 3.38
CA TYR A 262 2.80 -24.97 2.03
C TYR A 262 1.65 -25.96 1.79
N ASN A 263 0.57 -25.47 1.18
CA ASN A 263 -0.60 -26.28 0.88
C ASN A 263 -0.45 -26.99 -0.47
N TRP A 264 0.10 -28.21 -0.44
CA TRP A 264 0.31 -29.06 -1.62
C TRP A 264 -0.98 -29.39 -2.39
N LYS A 265 -2.16 -29.36 -1.74
CA LYS A 265 -3.44 -29.65 -2.42
C LYS A 265 -3.81 -28.58 -3.45
N ARG A 266 -3.39 -27.32 -3.26
CA ARG A 266 -3.68 -26.23 -4.21
C ARG A 266 -2.69 -26.16 -5.35
N ASN A 267 -1.49 -26.74 -5.18
CA ASN A 267 -0.40 -26.66 -6.16
C ASN A 267 -0.16 -25.22 -6.67
N SER A 268 -0.25 -24.24 -5.76
CA SER A 268 -0.03 -22.83 -6.03
C SER A 268 1.41 -22.57 -6.48
N LYS A 269 1.59 -21.92 -7.62
CA LYS A 269 2.92 -21.48 -8.06
C LYS A 269 3.40 -20.29 -7.25
N CYS A 270 4.72 -20.18 -7.10
CA CYS A 270 5.35 -19.10 -6.34
C CYS A 270 5.91 -18.03 -7.28
N PHE A 271 5.65 -16.77 -6.92
CA PHE A 271 6.14 -15.60 -7.62
C PHE A 271 6.84 -14.70 -6.63
N ALA A 272 8.04 -14.23 -6.96
CA ALA A 272 8.84 -13.35 -6.10
C ALA A 272 9.30 -12.09 -6.84
N LYS A 273 9.44 -11.01 -6.07
CA LYS A 273 9.98 -9.73 -6.50
C LYS A 273 10.99 -9.25 -5.46
N THR A 274 12.15 -8.83 -5.93
CA THR A 274 13.15 -8.16 -5.07
C THR A 274 12.85 -6.67 -5.05
N LEU A 275 12.81 -6.09 -3.86
CA LEU A 275 12.59 -4.67 -3.63
C LEU A 275 13.93 -3.97 -3.50
N SER A 276 14.13 -2.90 -4.25
CA SER A 276 15.33 -2.07 -4.20
C SER A 276 15.16 -0.90 -3.24
N SER A 277 14.34 0.09 -3.61
CA SER A 277 14.09 1.31 -2.84
C SER A 277 12.68 1.85 -3.07
N SER A 278 12.17 2.66 -2.13
CA SER A 278 10.85 3.29 -2.27
C SER A 278 10.75 4.16 -3.52
N ARG A 279 11.83 4.84 -3.91
CA ARG A 279 11.85 5.69 -5.11
C ARG A 279 11.70 4.89 -6.40
N ASP A 280 12.32 3.70 -6.46
CA ASP A 280 12.20 2.83 -7.63
C ASP A 280 10.80 2.22 -7.74
N LEU A 281 10.13 1.98 -6.60
CA LEU A 281 8.72 1.57 -6.58
C LEU A 281 7.82 2.67 -7.10
N ASP A 282 7.99 3.91 -6.61
CA ASP A 282 7.20 5.05 -7.06
C ASP A 282 7.40 5.30 -8.56
N ALA A 283 8.62 5.15 -9.07
CA ALA A 283 8.92 5.23 -10.49
C ALA A 283 8.23 4.10 -11.29
N GLN A 284 8.26 2.86 -10.80
CA GLN A 284 7.55 1.74 -11.43
C GLN A 284 6.03 1.95 -11.43
N GLU A 285 5.47 2.53 -10.36
CA GLU A 285 4.06 2.83 -10.22
C GLU A 285 3.54 3.80 -11.29
N LEU A 286 4.36 4.79 -11.65
CA LEU A 286 4.07 5.73 -12.73
C LEU A 286 3.98 5.06 -14.11
N PHE A 287 4.67 3.93 -14.34
CA PHE A 287 4.62 3.20 -15.62
C PHE A 287 3.41 2.27 -15.77
N TRP A 288 2.71 1.91 -14.68
CA TRP A 288 1.51 1.05 -14.77
C TRP A 288 0.22 1.81 -15.11
N GLY A 289 0.27 3.16 -15.08
CA GLY A 289 -0.87 4.04 -15.33
C GLY A 289 -1.05 4.48 -16.79
N ALA A 290 -0.02 4.26 -17.62
CA ALA A 290 0.07 4.71 -19.02
C ALA A 290 -0.62 3.78 -20.03
#